data_AF-A0A937R0X3-F1
#
_entry.id   AF-A0A937R0X3-F1
#
_cell.length_a   1.000
_cell.length_b   1.000
_cell.length_c   1.000
_cell.angle_alpha   90.00
_cell.angle_beta   90.00
_cell.angle_gamma   90.00
#
_symmetry.space_group_name_H-M   'P 1'
#
loop_
_entity.id
_entity.type
_entity.pdbx_description
1 polymer ?
#
loop_
_entity_poly.entity_id
_entity_poly.type
_entity_poly.pdbx_seq_one_letter_code
_entity_poly.pdbx_strand_id
1 'polypeptide(L)'
;MEERTVARETTTTRGSPRSAGFTLLELLIVVVILGILAAVILPRFLVSADEAKKNACAQNVAAIDRQVERWYFEKGAWPAENLNDIEVDTDYFPDGMPLCPVNGQRYKIDSGTRRVKDHDH
;
A
#
# COMPACT_ATOMS: atom_id res chain seq x y z
N MET A 1 -74.11 -38.62 40.80
CA MET A 1 -73.02 -39.49 40.32
C MET A 1 -72.66 -39.00 38.94
N GLU A 2 -71.66 -38.12 38.85
CA GLU A 2 -70.61 -38.13 37.82
C GLU A 2 -69.71 -36.94 38.07
N GLU A 3 -68.49 -37.28 38.43
CA GLU A 3 -67.35 -36.42 38.58
C GLU A 3 -66.92 -35.94 37.19
N ARG A 4 -66.78 -34.63 37.01
CA ARG A 4 -65.95 -34.09 35.93
C ARG A 4 -64.99 -33.06 36.52
N THR A 5 -63.86 -33.60 36.93
CA THR A 5 -62.57 -32.95 37.03
C THR A 5 -62.35 -32.01 35.85
N VAL A 6 -62.13 -30.72 36.12
CA VAL A 6 -61.57 -29.79 35.13
C VAL A 6 -60.25 -29.26 35.67
N ALA A 7 -59.23 -29.43 34.84
CA ALA A 7 -57.81 -29.33 35.14
C ALA A 7 -57.37 -27.91 35.52
N ARG A 8 -56.40 -27.85 36.44
CA ARG A 8 -55.70 -26.63 36.86
C ARG A 8 -54.69 -26.24 35.78
N GLU A 9 -54.87 -25.08 35.14
CA GLU A 9 -53.86 -24.50 34.26
C GLU A 9 -52.62 -24.11 35.06
N THR A 10 -51.53 -24.86 34.87
CA THR A 10 -50.19 -24.45 35.29
C THR A 10 -49.69 -23.39 34.33
N THR A 11 -49.83 -22.13 34.72
CA THR A 11 -49.20 -20.98 34.04
C THR A 11 -47.69 -21.09 34.18
N THR A 12 -47.03 -21.71 33.20
CA THR A 12 -45.57 -21.71 33.06
C THR A 12 -45.13 -20.28 32.73
N THR A 13 -44.61 -19.56 33.73
CA THR A 13 -43.93 -18.28 33.54
C THR A 13 -42.61 -18.52 32.79
N ARG A 14 -42.60 -18.26 31.48
CA ARG A 14 -41.37 -18.23 30.68
C ARG A 14 -40.50 -17.07 31.19
N GLY A 15 -39.37 -17.39 31.83
CA GLY A 15 -38.38 -16.40 32.25
C GLY A 15 -37.86 -15.59 31.05
N SER A 16 -37.94 -14.27 31.13
CA SER A 16 -37.38 -13.36 30.13
C SER A 16 -35.86 -13.56 30.05
N PRO A 17 -35.26 -13.70 28.86
CA PRO A 17 -33.81 -13.78 28.73
C PRO A 17 -33.21 -12.46 29.25
N ARG A 18 -32.36 -12.56 30.27
CA ARG A 18 -31.61 -11.40 30.79
C ARG A 18 -30.69 -10.90 29.68
N SER A 19 -30.88 -9.67 29.24
CA SER A 19 -29.94 -8.98 28.36
C SER A 19 -28.57 -8.92 29.04
N ALA A 20 -27.60 -9.67 28.52
CA ALA A 20 -26.21 -9.58 28.94
C ALA A 20 -25.65 -8.24 28.44
N GLY A 21 -25.24 -7.37 29.37
CA GLY A 21 -24.51 -6.15 29.06
C GLY A 21 -23.01 -6.42 28.95
N PHE A 22 -22.33 -5.70 28.06
CA PHE A 22 -20.86 -5.71 27.98
C PHE A 22 -20.24 -5.20 29.29
N THR A 23 -19.16 -5.84 29.73
CA THR A 23 -18.39 -5.36 30.88
C THR A 23 -17.39 -4.28 30.45
N LEU A 24 -17.10 -3.31 31.32
CA LEU A 24 -16.06 -2.31 31.05
C LEU A 24 -14.68 -2.94 30.85
N LEU A 25 -14.42 -4.06 31.54
CA LEU A 25 -13.17 -4.81 31.45
C LEU A 25 -12.98 -5.43 30.07
N GLU A 26 -14.06 -5.90 29.45
CA GLU A 26 -14.02 -6.54 28.13
C GLU A 26 -13.63 -5.54 27.04
N LEU A 27 -14.14 -4.31 27.12
CA LEU A 27 -13.71 -3.23 26.21
C LEU A 27 -12.29 -2.74 26.53
N LEU A 28 -11.90 -2.69 27.81
CA LEU A 28 -10.56 -2.29 28.24
C LEU A 28 -9.47 -3.21 27.67
N ILE A 29 -9.64 -4.53 27.82
CA ILE A 29 -8.66 -5.50 27.32
C ILE A 29 -8.54 -5.41 25.80
N VAL A 30 -9.65 -5.20 25.09
CA VAL A 30 -9.64 -5.04 23.63
C VAL A 30 -8.82 -3.84 23.19
N VAL A 31 -9.03 -2.66 23.77
CA VAL A 31 -8.26 -1.46 23.36
C VAL A 31 -6.79 -1.57 23.76
N VAL A 32 -6.47 -2.26 24.86
CA VAL A 32 -5.08 -2.54 25.26
C VAL A 32 -4.39 -3.43 24.23
N ILE A 33 -5.02 -4.52 23.79
CA ILE A 33 -4.45 -5.41 22.77
C ILE A 33 -4.29 -4.66 21.44
N LEU A 34 -5.29 -3.88 21.02
CA LEU A 34 -5.20 -3.07 19.80
C LEU A 34 -4.06 -2.03 19.87
N GLY A 35 -3.85 -1.40 21.03
CA GLY A 35 -2.74 -0.48 21.25
C GLY A 35 -1.37 -1.13 21.13
N ILE A 36 -1.19 -2.32 21.70
CA ILE A 36 0.07 -3.09 21.60
C ILE A 36 0.34 -3.48 20.15
N LEU A 37 -0.66 -4.00 19.44
CA LEU A 37 -0.52 -4.38 18.03
C LEU A 37 -0.16 -3.18 17.16
N ALA A 38 -0.85 -2.05 17.33
CA ALA A 38 -0.58 -0.82 16.57
C ALA A 38 0.85 -0.30 16.80
N ALA A 39 1.33 -0.31 18.04
CA ALA A 39 2.68 0.16 18.39
C ALA A 39 3.79 -0.65 17.70
N VAL A 40 3.60 -1.96 17.49
CA VAL A 40 4.60 -2.82 16.83
C VAL A 40 4.52 -2.73 15.30
N ILE A 41 3.32 -2.63 14.75
CA ILE A 41 3.09 -2.67 13.29
C ILE A 41 3.50 -1.36 12.61
N LEU A 42 3.16 -0.21 13.20
CA LEU A 42 3.34 1.09 12.57
C LEU A 42 4.80 1.40 12.14
N PRO A 43 5.83 1.25 12.99
CA PRO A 43 7.20 1.56 12.57
C PRO A 43 7.69 0.65 11.45
N ARG A 44 7.28 -0.63 11.45
CA ARG A 44 7.64 -1.59 10.38
C ARG A 44 7.03 -1.20 9.04
N PHE A 45 5.78 -0.73 9.06
CA PHE A 45 5.10 -0.30 7.85
C PHE A 45 5.77 0.91 7.20
N LEU A 46 6.20 1.89 7.99
CA LEU A 46 6.89 3.09 7.47
C LEU A 46 8.21 2.72 6.78
N VAL A 47 9.04 1.89 7.42
CA VAL A 47 10.31 1.41 6.84
C VAL A 47 10.06 0.63 5.55
N SER A 48 9.08 -0.28 5.55
CA SER A 48 8.73 -1.07 4.37
C SER A 48 8.21 -0.20 3.21
N ALA A 49 7.46 0.86 3.51
CA ALA A 49 6.97 1.78 2.49
C ALA A 49 8.11 2.58 1.85
N ASP A 50 9.07 3.05 2.64
CA ASP A 50 10.23 3.78 2.11
C ASP A 50 11.16 2.86 1.32
N GLU A 51 11.35 1.62 1.76
CA GLU A 51 12.09 0.61 1.00
C GLU A 51 11.39 0.26 -0.32
N ALA A 52 10.06 0.16 -0.33
CA ALA A 52 9.29 -0.04 -1.55
C ALA A 52 9.48 1.11 -2.55
N LYS A 53 9.52 2.37 -2.09
CA LYS A 53 9.82 3.52 -2.96
C LYS A 53 11.23 3.43 -3.53
N LYS A 54 12.24 3.09 -2.73
CA LYS A 54 13.63 2.93 -3.21
C LYS A 54 13.73 1.82 -4.26
N ASN A 55 13.09 0.69 -4.01
CA ASN A 55 13.03 -0.41 -4.96
C ASN A 55 12.32 -0.02 -6.26
N ALA A 56 11.20 0.70 -6.18
CA ALA A 56 10.51 1.23 -7.36
C ALA A 56 11.39 2.23 -8.14
N CYS A 57 12.15 3.09 -7.45
CA CYS A 57 13.11 3.98 -8.08
C CYS A 57 14.18 3.19 -8.87
N ALA A 58 14.75 2.15 -8.28
CA ALA A 58 15.73 1.30 -8.95
C ALA A 58 15.15 0.59 -10.20
N GLN A 59 13.88 0.16 -10.13
CA GLN A 59 13.19 -0.40 -11.30
C GLN A 59 12.98 0.64 -12.42
N ASN A 60 12.60 1.87 -12.05
CA ASN A 60 12.45 2.97 -13.00
C ASN A 60 13.79 3.32 -13.66
N VAL A 61 14.87 3.40 -12.89
CA VAL A 61 16.24 3.61 -13.41
C VAL A 61 16.57 2.56 -14.47
N ALA A 62 16.40 1.27 -14.15
CA ALA A 62 16.68 0.19 -15.08
C ALA A 62 15.77 0.23 -16.32
N ALA A 63 14.52 0.65 -16.17
CA ALA A 63 13.61 0.83 -17.30
C ALA A 63 14.05 1.97 -18.22
N ILE A 64 14.44 3.11 -17.66
CA ILE A 64 14.91 4.27 -18.41
C ILE A 64 16.21 3.94 -19.15
N ASP A 65 17.16 3.29 -18.49
CA ASP A 65 18.41 2.84 -19.11
C ASP A 65 18.16 1.98 -20.36
N ARG A 66 17.21 1.05 -20.30
CA ARG A 66 16.82 0.22 -21.46
C ARG A 66 16.25 1.05 -22.61
N GLN A 67 15.46 2.08 -22.30
CA GLN A 67 14.89 2.96 -23.33
C GLN A 67 15.95 3.88 -23.94
N VAL A 68 16.88 4.38 -23.13
CA VAL A 68 18.02 5.18 -23.58
C VAL A 68 18.94 4.36 -24.51
N GLU A 69 19.20 3.09 -24.17
CA GLU A 69 19.91 2.17 -25.06
C GLU A 69 19.15 1.93 -26.38
N ARG A 70 17.84 1.69 -26.31
CA ARG A 70 16.99 1.54 -27.51
C ARG A 70 17.07 2.78 -28.41
N TRP A 71 16.96 3.96 -27.83
CA TRP A 71 17.09 5.24 -28.54
C TRP A 71 18.41 5.32 -29.30
N TYR A 72 19.52 4.94 -28.65
CA TYR A 72 20.83 4.91 -29.29
C TYR A 72 20.88 3.93 -30.47
N PHE A 73 20.29 2.73 -30.33
CA PHE A 73 20.24 1.75 -31.42
C PHE A 73 19.42 2.21 -32.62
N GLU A 74 18.36 2.98 -32.40
CA GLU A 74 17.45 3.42 -33.48
C GLU A 74 17.87 4.74 -34.11
N LYS A 75 18.32 5.71 -33.31
CA LYS A 75 18.67 7.06 -33.77
C LYS A 75 20.16 7.24 -34.04
N GLY A 76 21.01 6.33 -33.57
CA GLY A 76 22.47 6.40 -33.70
C GLY A 76 23.13 7.48 -32.84
N ALA A 77 22.37 8.14 -31.97
CA ALA A 77 22.84 9.17 -31.05
C ALA A 77 22.18 8.98 -29.69
N TRP A 78 22.89 9.35 -28.62
CA TRP A 78 22.32 9.31 -27.27
C TRP A 78 21.31 10.45 -27.06
N PRO A 79 20.32 10.25 -26.19
CA PRO A 79 19.39 11.31 -25.85
C PRO A 79 20.08 12.42 -25.03
N ALA A 80 19.37 13.54 -24.87
CA ALA A 80 19.80 14.65 -24.04
C ALA A 80 19.96 14.23 -22.58
N GLU A 81 20.85 14.87 -21.83
CA GLU A 81 21.12 14.52 -20.42
C GLU A 81 19.89 14.63 -19.52
N ASN A 82 18.99 15.55 -19.83
CA ASN A 82 17.73 15.76 -19.12
C ASN A 82 16.58 14.87 -19.64
N LEU A 83 16.84 14.02 -20.63
CA LEU A 83 15.91 13.08 -21.23
C LEU A 83 14.64 13.71 -21.82
N ASN A 84 14.66 15.02 -22.10
CA ASN A 84 13.48 15.73 -22.62
C ASN A 84 13.07 15.29 -24.03
N ASP A 85 14.02 14.76 -24.81
CA ASP A 85 13.81 14.25 -26.16
C ASP A 85 13.12 12.88 -26.17
N ILE A 86 13.47 12.01 -25.23
CA ILE A 86 12.83 10.70 -25.07
C ILE A 86 11.51 10.78 -24.29
N GLU A 87 11.36 11.75 -23.38
CA GLU A 87 10.15 11.92 -22.56
C GLU A 87 8.90 12.28 -23.38
N VAL A 88 9.07 13.08 -24.45
CA VAL A 88 7.96 13.50 -25.32
C VAL A 88 7.56 12.43 -26.33
N ASP A 89 8.36 11.37 -26.47
CA ASP A 89 8.17 10.33 -27.47
C ASP A 89 7.43 9.12 -26.86
N THR A 90 6.18 8.96 -27.27
CA THR A 90 5.29 7.88 -26.81
C THR A 90 5.76 6.49 -27.20
N ASP A 91 6.70 6.37 -28.15
CA ASP A 91 7.26 5.07 -28.55
C ASP A 91 8.19 4.48 -27.45
N TYR A 92 8.79 5.34 -26.63
CA TYR A 92 9.68 4.94 -25.54
C TYR A 92 8.94 4.95 -24.19
N PHE A 93 8.11 5.95 -23.95
CA PHE A 93 7.31 6.09 -22.73
C PHE A 93 5.85 6.39 -23.06
N PRO A 94 5.02 5.35 -23.34
CA PRO A 94 3.63 5.55 -23.76
C PRO A 94 2.78 6.21 -22.67
N ASP A 95 3.08 5.95 -21.40
CA ASP A 95 2.40 6.54 -20.23
C ASP A 95 3.14 7.79 -19.68
N GLY A 96 4.17 8.25 -20.39
CA GLY A 96 5.09 9.28 -19.91
C GLY A 96 6.21 8.74 -19.02
N MET A 97 7.27 9.53 -18.88
CA MET A 97 8.42 9.13 -18.06
C MET A 97 8.06 9.17 -16.57
N PRO A 98 8.37 8.11 -15.79
CA PRO A 98 8.11 8.12 -14.37
C PRO A 98 9.01 9.15 -13.65
N LEU A 99 8.51 9.70 -12.54
CA LEU A 99 9.30 10.48 -11.59
C LEU A 99 9.85 9.57 -10.48
N CYS A 100 10.88 10.04 -9.79
CA CYS A 100 11.39 9.33 -8.62
C CYS A 100 10.32 9.26 -7.52
N PRO A 101 9.94 8.06 -7.04
CA PRO A 101 8.87 7.90 -6.05
C PRO A 101 9.26 8.35 -4.64
N VAL A 102 10.54 8.65 -4.38
CA VAL A 102 11.01 9.11 -3.07
C VAL A 102 10.86 10.63 -2.94
N ASN A 103 11.30 11.38 -3.95
CA ASN A 103 11.42 12.84 -3.89
C ASN A 103 10.72 13.60 -5.05
N GLY A 104 10.15 12.89 -6.03
CA GLY A 104 9.48 13.48 -7.20
C GLY A 104 10.41 14.07 -8.26
N GLN A 105 11.73 13.87 -8.16
CA GLN A 105 12.68 14.40 -9.12
C GLN A 105 12.61 13.67 -10.47
N ARG A 106 12.96 14.40 -11.53
CA ARG A 106 13.15 13.84 -12.88
C ARG A 106 14.50 13.15 -12.96
N TYR A 107 14.53 12.03 -13.67
CA TYR A 107 15.76 11.31 -13.97
C TYR A 107 16.61 12.08 -14.98
N LYS A 108 17.93 11.91 -14.87
CA LYS A 108 18.91 12.47 -15.79
C LYS A 108 19.94 11.40 -16.09
N ILE A 109 20.56 11.44 -17.26
CA ILE A 109 21.70 10.57 -17.56
C ILE A 109 23.01 11.31 -17.34
N ASP A 110 24.01 10.55 -16.89
CA ASP A 110 25.38 11.05 -16.78
C ASP A 110 26.06 11.07 -18.16
N SER A 111 26.78 12.16 -18.46
CA SER A 111 27.38 12.40 -19.77
C SER A 111 28.54 11.45 -20.10
N GLY A 112 29.20 10.91 -19.08
CA GLY A 112 30.28 9.94 -19.22
C GLY A 112 29.75 8.52 -19.36
N THR A 113 28.96 8.07 -18.38
CA THR A 113 28.50 6.68 -18.30
C THR A 113 27.28 6.36 -19.16
N ARG A 114 26.54 7.38 -19.63
CA ARG A 114 25.28 7.24 -20.40
C ARG A 114 24.20 6.41 -19.69
N ARG A 115 24.36 6.25 -18.38
CA ARG A 115 23.41 5.64 -17.46
C ARG A 115 22.65 6.72 -16.71
N VAL A 116 21.48 6.38 -16.19
CA VAL A 116 20.79 7.26 -15.24
C VAL A 116 21.72 7.59 -14.08
N LYS A 117 21.87 8.88 -13.82
CA LYS A 117 22.73 9.42 -12.77
C LYS A 117 22.14 9.10 -11.40
N ASP A 118 23.01 8.69 -10.50
CA ASP A 118 22.67 8.58 -9.08
C ASP A 118 22.18 9.94 -8.56
N HIS A 119 21.08 9.92 -7.81
CA HIS A 119 20.45 11.13 -7.28
C HIS A 119 19.97 10.87 -5.85
N ASP A 120 19.94 11.95 -5.08
CA ASP A 120 19.64 11.88 -3.66
C ASP A 120 18.19 11.45 -3.40
N HIS A 121 17.96 10.67 -2.35
CA HIS A 121 16.65 10.18 -1.96
C HIS A 121 16.53 10.03 -0.44
#